data_AF-A0A3R9JBD2-F1
#
_entry.id   AF-A0A3R9JBD2-F1
#
_cell.length_a   1.000
_cell.length_b   1.000
_cell.length_c   1.000
_cell.angle_alpha   90.00
_cell.angle_beta   90.00
_cell.angle_gamma   90.00
#
_symmetry.space_group_name_H-M   'P 1'
#
loop_
_entity.id
_entity.type
_entity.pdbx_description
1 polymer ?
#
loop_
_entity_poly.entity_id
_entity_poly.type
_entity_poly.pdbx_seq_one_letter_code
_entity_poly.pdbx_strand_id
1 'polypeptide(L)'
;MNKTNRIFALGLSCLSVLALVACSGASKKEETTSKNDKVETSSSKKETEKKGKLAIGDKITFDNVAEYTITNVEWTDERNQFDKTNPDKVLKVTYNVTNLSEKDLAVGWDMNLYVGSKKMDSYANTNTAETLSSGRSLEGAVQHFGVIGNGDFELEIKPVGDFKSKPAIVAFKLD
;
A
#
# COMPACT_ATOMS: atom_id res chain seq x y z
N MET A 1 -29.06 -50.85 28.11
CA MET A 1 -29.60 -50.03 27.00
C MET A 1 -28.51 -49.65 26.00
N ASN A 2 -27.93 -50.67 25.36
CA ASN A 2 -27.88 -50.89 23.91
C ASN A 2 -27.74 -49.64 23.00
N LYS A 3 -26.52 -49.42 22.49
CA LYS A 3 -26.12 -49.02 21.12
C LYS A 3 -27.10 -48.22 20.23
N THR A 4 -26.57 -47.17 19.60
CA THR A 4 -26.53 -47.13 18.11
C THR A 4 -25.41 -46.22 17.59
N ASN A 5 -24.36 -46.83 17.01
CA ASN A 5 -23.43 -46.11 16.13
C ASN A 5 -24.06 -45.99 14.74
N ARG A 6 -23.99 -44.83 14.10
CA ARG A 6 -24.34 -44.68 12.68
C ARG A 6 -23.08 -44.68 11.83
N ILE A 7 -22.87 -45.78 11.12
CA ILE A 7 -21.84 -45.92 10.08
C ILE A 7 -22.45 -45.40 8.78
N PHE A 8 -21.78 -44.46 8.13
CA PHE A 8 -21.97 -44.19 6.70
C PHE A 8 -20.68 -44.59 5.99
N ALA A 9 -20.80 -45.41 4.95
CA ALA A 9 -19.66 -46.02 4.27
C ALA A 9 -19.80 -45.91 2.74
N LEU A 10 -18.66 -45.62 2.13
CA LEU A 10 -18.25 -45.84 0.73
C LEU A 10 -18.93 -45.07 -0.43
N GLY A 11 -18.04 -44.65 -1.34
CA GLY A 11 -18.26 -43.99 -2.62
C GLY A 11 -16.94 -43.36 -3.09
N LEU A 12 -15.86 -44.15 -3.16
CA LEU A 12 -15.36 -44.76 -4.40
C LEU A 12 -14.74 -43.75 -5.39
N SER A 13 -13.43 -43.50 -5.18
CA SER A 13 -12.36 -43.61 -6.19
C SER A 13 -12.55 -43.00 -7.59
N CYS A 14 -11.64 -42.07 -7.95
CA CYS A 14 -10.62 -42.39 -8.97
C CYS A 14 -9.41 -41.44 -8.91
N LEU A 15 -8.22 -42.03 -8.75
CA LEU A 15 -6.93 -41.38 -8.97
C LEU A 15 -6.68 -41.25 -10.48
N SER A 16 -6.09 -40.14 -10.92
CA SER A 16 -5.29 -40.11 -12.15
C SER A 16 -4.18 -39.07 -12.06
N VAL A 17 -2.99 -39.56 -11.70
CA VAL A 17 -1.73 -38.84 -11.89
C VAL A 17 -1.22 -39.20 -13.29
N LEU A 18 -0.87 -38.20 -14.10
CA LEU A 18 -0.02 -38.40 -15.28
C LEU A 18 1.15 -37.42 -15.24
N ALA A 19 2.30 -37.93 -15.68
CA ALA A 19 3.61 -37.47 -15.23
C ALA A 19 4.32 -36.52 -16.20
N LEU A 20 5.37 -35.88 -15.67
CA LEU A 20 6.35 -35.08 -16.39
C LEU A 20 7.09 -35.90 -17.46
N VAL A 21 7.25 -35.30 -18.65
CA VAL A 21 8.12 -35.75 -19.75
C VAL A 21 8.61 -34.47 -20.46
N ALA A 22 9.85 -34.31 -20.93
CA ALA A 22 11.15 -34.85 -20.53
C ALA A 22 12.23 -33.87 -21.09
N CYS A 23 13.50 -34.09 -20.76
CA CYS A 23 14.57 -33.13 -21.04
C CYS A 23 15.13 -33.19 -22.47
N SER A 24 15.86 -32.11 -22.82
CA SER A 24 17.05 -32.07 -23.69
C SER A 24 16.96 -32.50 -25.16
N GLY A 25 17.31 -31.56 -26.03
CA GLY A 25 17.56 -31.78 -27.47
C GLY A 25 18.49 -30.71 -28.05
N ALA A 26 19.67 -30.51 -27.45
CA ALA A 26 20.67 -29.59 -28.00
C ALA A 26 21.40 -30.21 -29.19
N SER A 27 21.66 -29.42 -30.24
CA SER A 27 22.65 -29.76 -31.27
C SER A 27 23.33 -28.48 -31.76
N LYS A 28 24.65 -28.44 -31.61
CA LYS A 28 25.54 -27.34 -32.05
C LYS A 28 26.01 -27.60 -33.49
N LYS A 29 26.27 -26.52 -34.24
CA LYS A 29 27.60 -26.10 -34.78
C LYS A 29 27.42 -24.76 -35.52
N GLU A 30 28.19 -23.70 -35.23
CA GLU A 30 29.56 -23.41 -35.76
C GLU A 30 29.55 -23.18 -37.28
N GLU A 31 30.20 -22.20 -37.92
CA GLU A 31 31.25 -21.18 -37.60
C GLU A 31 31.01 -19.94 -38.52
N THR A 32 31.59 -18.72 -38.40
CA THR A 32 32.37 -17.98 -37.38
C THR A 32 32.56 -16.51 -37.85
N THR A 33 32.65 -15.53 -36.95
CA THR A 33 33.57 -14.34 -37.04
C THR A 33 33.52 -13.53 -35.73
N SER A 34 34.69 -13.25 -35.14
CA SER A 34 34.85 -12.59 -33.83
C SER A 34 35.48 -11.20 -33.92
N LYS A 35 34.88 -10.23 -33.20
CA LYS A 35 35.53 -9.13 -32.44
C LYS A 35 34.44 -8.44 -31.59
N ASN A 36 34.50 -8.52 -30.25
CA ASN A 36 34.99 -7.46 -29.35
C ASN A 36 34.45 -6.05 -29.72
N ASP A 37 33.77 -5.27 -28.89
CA ASP A 37 33.62 -5.21 -27.42
C ASP A 37 32.36 -4.34 -27.07
N LYS A 38 31.70 -4.31 -25.90
CA LYS A 38 31.84 -5.02 -24.60
C LYS A 38 30.64 -4.72 -23.67
N VAL A 39 30.12 -5.73 -22.95
CA VAL A 39 29.23 -5.67 -21.75
C VAL A 39 27.86 -4.97 -21.89
N GLU A 40 26.81 -5.78 -21.98
CA GLU A 40 25.49 -5.44 -21.44
C GLU A 40 25.60 -5.20 -19.93
N THR A 41 25.08 -4.07 -19.43
CA THR A 41 24.68 -3.98 -18.02
C THR A 41 23.17 -3.98 -17.94
N SER A 42 22.61 -5.18 -17.98
CA SER A 42 21.25 -5.48 -17.54
C SER A 42 21.10 -4.99 -16.11
N SER A 43 20.62 -3.76 -15.97
CA SER A 43 20.41 -3.08 -14.69
C SER A 43 19.14 -3.60 -14.04
N SER A 44 19.15 -4.90 -13.73
CA SER A 44 18.28 -5.52 -12.74
C SER A 44 18.55 -4.83 -11.40
N LYS A 45 17.89 -3.69 -11.18
CA LYS A 45 17.79 -3.07 -9.86
C LYS A 45 17.05 -4.05 -8.96
N LYS A 46 17.84 -4.93 -8.36
CA LYS A 46 17.48 -5.68 -7.17
C LYS A 46 17.23 -4.63 -6.10
N GLU A 47 15.97 -4.21 -5.95
CA GLU A 47 15.55 -3.31 -4.89
C GLU A 47 15.90 -3.97 -3.57
N THR A 48 17.03 -3.50 -3.05
CA THR A 48 17.57 -3.93 -1.78
C THR A 48 16.84 -3.09 -0.76
N GLU A 49 16.05 -3.72 0.11
CA GLU A 49 15.29 -3.07 1.19
C GLU A 49 16.21 -2.15 2.03
N LYS A 50 16.33 -0.90 1.61
CA LYS A 50 16.76 0.21 2.45
C LYS A 50 15.50 0.88 2.93
N LYS A 51 15.03 0.47 4.12
CA LYS A 51 14.07 1.25 4.90
C LYS A 51 14.70 2.56 5.37
N GLY A 52 14.87 3.51 4.45
CA GLY A 52 14.80 4.93 4.80
C GLY A 52 13.37 5.24 5.22
N LYS A 53 13.19 6.25 6.07
CA LYS A 53 11.86 6.85 6.25
C LYS A 53 11.50 7.60 4.97
N LEU A 54 10.25 7.48 4.51
CA LEU A 54 9.77 8.24 3.35
C LEU A 54 9.57 9.70 3.75
N ALA A 55 9.69 10.60 2.78
CA ALA A 55 9.46 12.04 2.92
C ALA A 55 8.21 12.50 2.16
N ILE A 56 7.79 13.75 2.40
CA ILE A 56 6.76 14.41 1.59
C ILE A 56 7.25 14.50 0.14
N GLY A 57 6.38 14.21 -0.83
CA GLY A 57 6.71 14.13 -2.25
C GLY A 57 7.25 12.77 -2.72
N ASP A 58 7.62 11.85 -1.80
CA ASP A 58 8.00 10.49 -2.21
C ASP A 58 6.77 9.70 -2.71
N LYS A 59 7.02 8.89 -3.75
CA LYS A 59 6.06 7.92 -4.27
C LYS A 59 6.03 6.68 -3.37
N ILE A 60 4.83 6.25 -3.01
CA ILE A 60 4.58 5.13 -2.09
C ILE A 60 3.77 4.07 -2.84
N THR A 61 4.40 2.97 -3.23
CA THR A 61 3.76 1.91 -4.01
C THR A 61 3.42 0.70 -3.13
N PHE A 62 2.17 0.26 -3.20
CA PHE A 62 1.69 -1.02 -2.66
C PHE A 62 1.38 -1.94 -3.85
N ASP A 63 2.22 -2.95 -4.06
CA ASP A 63 2.26 -3.78 -5.28
C ASP A 63 0.88 -4.35 -5.68
N ASN A 64 0.37 -3.94 -6.84
CA ASN A 64 -0.94 -4.32 -7.39
C ASN A 64 -2.14 -3.95 -6.50
N VAL A 65 -1.96 -2.97 -5.60
CA VAL A 65 -3.00 -2.43 -4.71
C VAL A 65 -3.23 -0.95 -5.01
N ALA A 66 -2.26 -0.10 -4.70
CA ALA A 66 -2.39 1.34 -4.85
C ALA A 66 -1.03 2.04 -4.92
N GLU A 67 -1.01 3.24 -5.49
CA GLU A 67 0.11 4.17 -5.40
C GLU A 67 -0.35 5.47 -4.74
N TYR A 68 0.47 6.00 -3.84
CA TYR A 68 0.22 7.25 -3.12
C TYR A 68 1.38 8.22 -3.30
N THR A 69 1.09 9.52 -3.14
CA THR A 69 2.10 10.57 -2.95
C THR A 69 1.51 11.64 -2.05
N ILE A 70 2.12 11.90 -0.90
CA ILE A 70 1.72 13.04 -0.05
C ILE A 70 2.31 14.30 -0.69
N THR A 71 1.46 15.21 -1.17
CA THR A 71 1.86 16.37 -1.98
C THR A 71 2.02 17.65 -1.17
N ASN A 72 1.24 17.81 -0.10
CA ASN A 72 1.39 18.94 0.83
C ASN A 72 0.94 18.53 2.25
N VAL A 73 1.56 19.15 3.26
CA VAL A 73 1.15 19.06 4.67
C VAL A 73 1.27 20.44 5.29
N GLU A 74 0.14 21.00 5.73
CA GLU A 74 0.06 22.39 6.17
C GLU A 74 -0.84 22.56 7.38
N TRP A 75 -0.56 23.57 8.20
CA TRP A 75 -1.49 24.04 9.24
C TRP A 75 -2.66 24.77 8.59
N THR A 76 -3.88 24.58 9.11
CA THR A 76 -5.05 25.37 8.72
C THR A 76 -5.68 26.05 9.93
N ASP A 77 -6.20 27.26 9.73
CA ASP A 77 -7.03 28.00 10.69
C ASP A 77 -8.53 27.67 10.55
N GLU A 78 -8.91 26.87 9.55
CA GLU A 78 -10.28 26.37 9.42
C GLU A 78 -10.66 25.51 10.64
N ARG A 79 -11.85 25.76 11.19
CA ARG A 79 -12.41 25.05 12.35
C ARG A 79 -13.87 24.72 12.09
N ASN A 80 -14.25 23.50 12.42
CA ASN A 80 -15.64 23.08 12.41
C ASN A 80 -16.33 23.52 13.71
N GLN A 81 -17.29 24.44 13.60
CA GLN A 81 -18.07 24.97 14.72
C GLN A 81 -18.91 23.93 15.50
N PHE A 82 -19.13 22.74 14.93
CA PHE A 82 -19.86 21.64 15.56
C PHE A 82 -18.94 20.63 16.26
N ASP A 83 -17.63 20.69 15.98
CA ASP A 83 -16.63 19.82 16.59
C ASP A 83 -16.32 20.29 18.02
N LYS A 84 -16.20 19.34 18.95
CA LYS A 84 -16.00 19.59 20.38
C LYS A 84 -14.67 19.04 20.91
N THR A 85 -13.81 18.52 20.04
CA THR A 85 -12.50 17.97 20.40
C THR A 85 -11.48 19.06 20.75
N ASN A 86 -11.65 20.26 20.17
CA ASN A 86 -10.84 21.46 20.41
C ASN A 86 -9.32 21.19 20.40
N PRO A 87 -8.75 20.75 19.26
CA PRO A 87 -7.32 20.49 19.14
C PRO A 87 -6.51 21.80 19.15
N ASP A 88 -5.23 21.72 19.54
CA ASP A 88 -4.31 22.88 19.58
C ASP A 88 -4.13 23.48 18.18
N LYS A 89 -3.99 22.61 17.18
CA LYS A 89 -3.94 22.95 15.75
C LYS A 89 -4.70 21.92 14.92
N VAL A 90 -5.19 22.33 13.75
CA VAL A 90 -5.69 21.40 12.73
C VAL A 90 -4.64 21.26 11.65
N LEU A 91 -4.25 20.02 11.37
CA LEU A 91 -3.37 19.70 10.26
C LEU A 91 -4.20 19.33 9.03
N LYS A 92 -3.82 19.82 7.86
CA LYS A 92 -4.36 19.44 6.56
C LYS A 92 -3.29 18.71 5.76
N VAL A 93 -3.60 17.49 5.33
CA VAL A 93 -2.75 16.68 4.44
C VAL A 93 -3.42 16.63 3.07
N THR A 94 -2.66 16.96 2.03
CA THR A 94 -3.07 16.81 0.63
C THR A 94 -2.26 15.70 -0.03
N TYR A 95 -2.90 14.82 -0.78
CA TYR A 95 -2.26 13.67 -1.41
C TYR A 95 -2.90 13.28 -2.74
N ASN A 96 -2.13 12.57 -3.55
CA ASN A 96 -2.60 11.91 -4.76
C ASN A 96 -2.65 10.40 -4.52
N VAL A 97 -3.61 9.72 -5.13
CA VAL A 97 -3.79 8.26 -5.04
C VAL A 97 -4.19 7.67 -6.40
N THR A 98 -3.63 6.53 -6.74
CA THR A 98 -4.03 5.70 -7.90
C THR A 98 -4.38 4.30 -7.43
N ASN A 99 -5.54 3.80 -7.83
CA ASN A 99 -5.92 2.41 -7.61
C ASN A 99 -5.25 1.52 -8.67
N LEU A 100 -4.37 0.63 -8.22
CA LEU A 100 -3.63 -0.33 -9.05
C LEU A 100 -4.24 -1.74 -9.01
N SER A 101 -5.37 -1.91 -8.33
CA SER A 101 -6.04 -3.20 -8.14
C SER A 101 -7.28 -3.35 -9.01
N GLU A 102 -7.67 -4.61 -9.28
CA GLU A 102 -8.91 -4.94 -10.00
C GLU A 102 -10.19 -4.79 -9.18
N LYS A 103 -10.14 -4.12 -8.02
CA LYS A 103 -11.26 -3.89 -7.12
C LYS A 103 -11.41 -2.40 -6.85
N ASP A 104 -12.58 -2.00 -6.39
CA ASP A 104 -12.78 -0.63 -5.92
C ASP A 104 -11.93 -0.35 -4.66
N LEU A 105 -11.26 0.79 -4.64
CA LEU A 105 -10.45 1.31 -3.54
C LEU A 105 -11.18 2.47 -2.86
N ALA A 106 -11.42 2.35 -1.56
CA ALA A 106 -11.92 3.45 -0.74
C ALA A 106 -10.78 4.40 -0.32
N VAL A 107 -11.01 5.70 -0.44
CA VAL A 107 -10.07 6.79 -0.15
C VAL A 107 -10.65 7.68 0.94
N GLY A 108 -9.84 8.07 1.94
CA GLY A 108 -10.25 8.89 3.10
C GLY A 108 -10.15 8.19 4.46
N TRP A 109 -9.74 6.92 4.50
CA TRP A 109 -9.60 6.09 5.72
C TRP A 109 -8.29 5.27 5.76
N ASP A 110 -7.40 5.59 4.84
CA ASP A 110 -6.15 4.92 4.48
C ASP A 110 -4.92 5.56 5.12
N MET A 111 -5.11 6.56 5.99
CA MET A 111 -4.03 7.31 6.61
C MET A 111 -4.33 7.67 8.07
N ASN A 112 -3.34 7.43 8.93
CA ASN A 112 -3.31 7.82 10.34
C ASN A 112 -2.18 8.83 10.57
N LEU A 113 -2.39 9.83 11.43
CA LEU A 113 -1.34 10.72 11.91
C LEU A 113 -0.86 10.30 13.31
N TYR A 114 0.44 10.32 13.52
CA TYR A 114 1.09 10.17 14.81
C TYR A 114 1.94 11.39 15.15
N VAL A 115 1.90 11.79 16.43
CA VAL A 115 2.77 12.83 17.02
C VAL A 115 3.52 12.19 18.19
N GLY A 116 4.83 12.06 18.06
CA GLY A 116 5.64 11.17 18.90
C GLY A 116 5.14 9.72 18.78
N SER A 117 4.56 9.19 19.85
CA SER A 117 3.95 7.84 19.86
C SER A 117 2.43 7.87 20.05
N LYS A 118 1.79 9.04 19.98
CA LYS A 118 0.34 9.20 20.13
C LYS A 118 -0.31 9.28 18.75
N LYS A 119 -1.33 8.46 18.51
CA LYS A 119 -2.21 8.63 17.35
C LYS A 119 -3.07 9.88 17.55
N MET A 120 -3.17 10.72 16.52
CA MET A 120 -4.08 11.86 16.46
C MET A 120 -5.42 11.43 15.84
N ASP A 121 -6.50 12.08 16.25
CA ASP A 121 -7.82 11.84 15.68
C ASP A 121 -8.00 12.56 14.34
N SER A 122 -8.81 11.97 13.45
CA SER A 122 -9.27 12.65 12.24
C SER A 122 -10.17 13.82 12.63
N TYR A 123 -9.92 14.99 12.06
CA TYR A 123 -10.71 16.18 12.34
C TYR A 123 -11.85 16.31 11.32
N ALA A 124 -13.07 16.55 11.81
CA ALA A 124 -14.25 16.66 10.95
C ALA A 124 -14.24 17.98 10.19
N ASN A 125 -13.67 18.00 8.98
CA ASN A 125 -13.67 19.15 8.07
C ASN A 125 -13.94 18.68 6.62
N THR A 126 -13.53 19.45 5.60
CA THR A 126 -13.59 19.13 4.17
C THR A 126 -12.63 17.99 3.78
N ASN A 127 -12.89 16.80 4.31
CA ASN A 127 -12.17 15.57 4.02
C ASN A 127 -12.70 14.90 2.74
N THR A 128 -11.81 14.33 1.94
CA THR A 128 -12.15 13.44 0.83
C THR A 128 -12.68 12.11 1.37
N ALA A 129 -13.78 11.65 0.80
CA ALA A 129 -14.34 10.32 1.01
C ALA A 129 -14.87 9.81 -0.34
N GLU A 130 -14.06 9.01 -1.02
CA GLU A 130 -14.28 8.63 -2.43
C GLU A 130 -14.03 7.15 -2.68
N THR A 131 -14.57 6.64 -3.80
CA THR A 131 -14.33 5.27 -4.27
C THR A 131 -13.74 5.29 -5.68
N LEU A 132 -12.52 4.77 -5.82
CA LEU A 132 -11.83 4.67 -7.11
C LEU A 132 -11.95 3.27 -7.68
N SER A 133 -12.50 3.15 -8.89
CA SER A 133 -12.48 1.88 -9.65
C SER A 133 -11.08 1.55 -10.18
N SER A 134 -10.88 0.30 -10.63
CA SER A 134 -9.60 -0.20 -11.18
C SER A 134 -8.97 0.79 -12.17
N GLY A 135 -7.68 1.08 -11.98
CA GLY A 135 -6.88 1.97 -12.84
C GLY A 135 -7.24 3.46 -12.78
N ARG A 136 -8.10 3.90 -11.85
CA ARG A 136 -8.44 5.32 -11.67
C ARG A 136 -7.53 6.00 -10.63
N SER A 137 -7.36 7.31 -10.80
CA SER A 137 -6.58 8.17 -9.93
C SER A 137 -7.41 9.34 -9.43
N LEU A 138 -7.05 9.85 -8.25
CA LEU A 138 -7.54 11.09 -7.67
C LEU A 138 -6.33 11.93 -7.25
N GLU A 139 -6.30 13.17 -7.73
CA GLU A 139 -5.30 14.16 -7.31
C GLU A 139 -5.93 15.15 -6.33
N GLY A 140 -5.15 15.65 -5.38
CA GLY A 140 -5.62 16.64 -4.41
C GLY A 140 -6.66 16.11 -3.41
N ALA A 141 -6.63 14.81 -3.09
CA ALA A 141 -7.39 14.27 -1.97
C ALA A 141 -6.92 14.91 -0.66
N VAL A 142 -7.85 15.21 0.26
CA VAL A 142 -7.59 15.94 1.49
C VAL A 142 -8.01 15.14 2.71
N GLN A 143 -7.19 15.13 3.76
CA GLN A 143 -7.57 14.63 5.08
C GLN A 143 -7.05 15.56 6.17
N HIS A 144 -7.89 15.82 7.17
CA HIS A 144 -7.59 16.67 8.31
C HIS A 144 -7.39 15.87 9.59
N PHE A 145 -6.51 16.34 10.47
CA PHE A 145 -6.25 15.74 11.78
C PHE A 145 -6.22 16.80 12.88
N GLY A 146 -6.77 16.46 14.05
CA GLY A 146 -6.72 17.30 15.24
C GLY A 146 -5.42 17.02 15.99
N VAL A 147 -4.51 17.98 16.01
CA VAL A 147 -3.20 17.83 16.69
C VAL A 147 -3.30 18.37 18.12
N ILE A 148 -2.91 17.54 19.08
CA ILE A 148 -2.80 17.89 20.50
C ILE A 148 -1.39 17.55 20.99
N GLY A 149 -0.70 18.54 21.56
CA GLY A 149 0.68 18.45 22.02
C GLY A 149 1.73 18.56 20.91
N ASN A 150 2.96 18.16 21.23
CA ASN A 150 4.15 18.36 20.39
C ASN A 150 4.96 17.06 20.28
N GLY A 151 5.68 16.89 19.17
CA GLY A 151 6.57 15.75 18.92
C GLY A 151 6.98 15.67 17.45
N ASP A 152 7.75 14.63 17.10
CA ASP A 152 8.00 14.28 15.69
C ASP A 152 6.70 13.81 15.03
N PHE A 153 6.48 14.20 13.77
CA PHE A 153 5.27 13.84 13.02
C PHE A 153 5.52 12.67 12.06
N GLU A 154 4.62 11.68 12.07
CA GLU A 154 4.63 10.55 11.15
C GLU A 154 3.21 10.28 10.60
N LEU A 155 3.08 10.18 9.26
CA LEU A 155 1.89 9.61 8.62
C LEU A 155 2.12 8.10 8.43
N GLU A 156 1.19 7.30 8.94
CA GLU A 156 1.08 5.88 8.65
C GLU A 156 0.03 5.72 7.54
N ILE A 157 0.45 5.27 6.36
CA ILE A 157 -0.38 5.15 5.16
C ILE A 157 -0.54 3.68 4.81
N LYS A 158 -1.78 3.25 4.52
CA LYS A 158 -2.11 1.90 4.11
C LYS A 158 -3.48 1.84 3.39
N PRO A 159 -3.55 1.36 2.13
CA PRO A 159 -4.81 1.28 1.39
C PRO A 159 -5.89 0.45 2.11
N VAL A 160 -7.13 0.94 2.08
CA VAL A 160 -8.27 0.32 2.76
C VAL A 160 -8.51 -1.10 2.23
N GLY A 161 -8.59 -2.07 3.13
CA GLY A 161 -8.83 -3.48 2.79
C GLY A 161 -7.60 -4.28 2.35
N ASP A 162 -6.41 -3.68 2.30
CA ASP A 162 -5.16 -4.43 2.12
C ASP A 162 -4.74 -5.10 3.44
N PHE A 163 -5.02 -6.39 3.59
CA PHE A 163 -4.62 -7.14 4.78
C PHE A 163 -3.20 -7.73 4.70
N LYS A 164 -2.49 -7.57 3.58
CA LYS A 164 -1.18 -8.20 3.32
C LYS A 164 -0.02 -7.25 3.53
N SER A 165 -0.11 -6.02 3.03
CA SER A 165 1.02 -5.08 3.09
C SER A 165 1.23 -4.54 4.50
N LYS A 166 2.49 -4.22 4.82
CA LYS A 166 2.83 -3.37 5.96
C LYS A 166 2.51 -1.92 5.60
N PRO A 167 2.11 -1.06 6.57
CA PRO A 167 1.93 0.35 6.29
C PRO A 167 3.26 1.00 5.89
N ALA A 168 3.16 2.04 5.07
CA ALA A 168 4.26 2.96 4.77
C ALA A 168 4.29 4.07 5.83
N ILE A 169 5.50 4.51 6.21
CA ILE A 169 5.70 5.58 7.20
C ILE A 169 6.38 6.76 6.52
N VAL A 170 5.69 7.90 6.48
CA VAL A 170 6.22 9.18 5.98
C VAL A 170 6.49 10.08 7.18
N ALA A 171 7.75 10.43 7.40
CA ALA A 171 8.15 11.31 8.50
C ALA A 171 8.43 12.71 7.97
N PHE A 172 7.99 13.73 8.70
CA PHE A 172 8.08 15.11 8.26
C PHE A 172 8.23 16.07 9.44
N LYS A 173 8.51 17.33 9.12
CA LYS A 173 8.52 18.45 10.05
C LYS A 173 7.59 19.54 9.54
N LEU A 174 7.05 20.31 10.46
CA LEU A 174 6.31 21.52 10.20
C LEU A 174 7.00 22.66 10.94
N ASP A 175 7.05 23.81 10.28
CA ASP A 175 7.45 25.07 10.89
C ASP A 175 6.29 25.69 11.73
#